data_AF-M2Y313-F1
#
_entry.id   AF-M2Y313-F1
#
_cell.length_a   1.000
_cell.length_b   1.000
_cell.length_c   1.000
_cell.angle_alpha   90.00
_cell.angle_beta   90.00
_cell.angle_gamma   90.00
#
_symmetry.space_group_name_H-M   'P 1'
#
loop_
_entity.id
_entity.type
_entity.pdbx_description
1 polymer ?
#
loop_
_entity_poly.entity_id
_entity_poly.type
_entity_poly.pdbx_seq_one_letter_code
_entity_poly.pdbx_strand_id
1 'polypeptide(L)'
;METTDVAILSTAQVTSLTATQVAGLSTTQVSALETTDVAALSTTQVAALTTTQTGALTTTALGAIETTDLAVLTATQINALSTTNAAALSTAQVAALTTTQVAGLSTTTLNALSTTNVAGLSTTQAAALTSAQTVGLTTTQLGFIETTDLAAITATAINAFTTTN
;
A
#
# COMPACT_ATOMS: atom_id res chain seq x y z
N MET A 1 -21.00 18.91 4.05
CA MET A 1 -21.37 17.59 3.50
C MET A 1 -21.32 16.61 4.65
N GLU A 2 -22.41 15.93 4.92
CA GLU A 2 -22.50 14.83 5.88
C GLU A 2 -21.98 13.53 5.23
N THR A 3 -21.85 12.45 6.00
CA THR A 3 -21.40 11.14 5.47
C THR A 3 -22.45 10.48 4.59
N THR A 4 -23.73 10.72 4.90
CA THR A 4 -24.88 10.34 4.07
C THR A 4 -24.86 11.02 2.71
N ASP A 5 -24.42 12.28 2.64
CA ASP A 5 -24.27 13.00 1.37
C ASP A 5 -23.20 12.36 0.47
N VAL A 6 -22.15 11.77 1.06
CA VAL A 6 -21.08 11.10 0.30
C VAL A 6 -21.54 9.76 -0.25
N ALA A 7 -22.31 9.00 0.52
CA ALA A 7 -22.86 7.71 0.10
C ALA A 7 -23.89 7.82 -1.03
N ILE A 8 -24.43 9.01 -1.30
CA ILE A 8 -25.39 9.24 -2.40
C ILE A 8 -24.77 9.96 -3.60
N LEU A 9 -23.46 10.24 -3.58
CA LEU A 9 -22.79 10.79 -4.76
C LEU A 9 -22.84 9.75 -5.87
N SER A 10 -23.19 10.18 -7.07
CA SER A 10 -22.93 9.37 -8.25
C SER A 10 -21.42 9.30 -8.51
N THR A 11 -20.97 8.21 -9.11
CA THR A 11 -19.58 8.03 -9.54
C THR A 11 -19.11 9.16 -10.47
N ALA A 12 -20.00 9.74 -11.28
CA ALA A 12 -19.72 10.93 -12.09
C ALA A 12 -19.46 12.19 -11.25
N GLN A 13 -20.15 12.34 -10.11
CA GLN A 13 -19.88 13.43 -9.18
C GLN A 13 -18.57 13.22 -8.43
N VAL A 14 -18.26 11.99 -8.01
CA VAL A 14 -16.98 11.68 -7.35
C VAL A 14 -15.81 11.98 -8.28
N THR A 15 -15.86 11.55 -9.53
CA THR A 15 -14.82 11.84 -10.54
C THR A 15 -14.70 13.33 -10.88
N SER A 16 -15.75 14.13 -10.67
CA SER A 16 -15.71 15.58 -10.87
C SER A 16 -15.03 16.37 -9.75
N LEU A 17 -14.77 15.74 -8.59
CA LEU A 17 -14.08 16.40 -7.48
C LEU A 17 -12.64 16.74 -7.86
N THR A 18 -12.21 17.96 -7.55
CA THR A 18 -10.80 18.32 -7.66
C THR A 18 -9.95 17.57 -6.62
N ALA A 19 -8.66 17.39 -6.89
CA ALA A 19 -7.70 16.85 -5.93
C ALA A 19 -7.75 17.57 -4.57
N THR A 20 -7.91 18.91 -4.58
CA THR A 20 -8.04 19.71 -3.35
C THR A 20 -9.32 19.39 -2.59
N GLN A 21 -10.44 19.17 -3.28
CA GLN A 21 -11.69 18.77 -2.63
C GLN A 21 -11.58 17.37 -2.02
N VAL A 22 -10.93 16.44 -2.73
CA VAL A 22 -10.66 15.09 -2.21
C VAL A 22 -9.78 15.14 -0.96
N ALA A 23 -8.69 15.91 -0.98
CA ALA A 23 -7.83 16.12 0.19
C ALA A 23 -8.56 16.79 1.37
N GLY A 24 -9.66 17.50 1.10
CA GLY A 24 -10.52 18.15 2.10
C GLY A 24 -11.59 17.26 2.73
N LEU A 25 -11.79 16.03 2.23
CA LEU A 25 -12.75 15.09 2.83
C LEU A 25 -12.32 14.67 4.24
N SER A 26 -13.26 14.54 5.16
CA SER A 26 -13.00 13.89 6.45
C SER A 26 -12.71 12.39 6.27
N THR A 27 -12.04 11.78 7.26
CA THR A 27 -11.83 10.32 7.29
C THR A 27 -13.14 9.53 7.27
N THR A 28 -14.17 10.03 7.97
CA THR A 28 -15.49 9.39 7.98
C THR A 28 -16.13 9.41 6.60
N GLN A 29 -15.99 10.52 5.86
CA GLN A 29 -16.46 10.61 4.48
C GLN A 29 -15.68 9.68 3.54
N VAL A 30 -14.35 9.61 3.68
CA VAL A 30 -13.53 8.67 2.90
C VAL A 30 -13.91 7.22 3.18
N SER A 31 -14.16 6.86 4.44
CA SER A 31 -14.59 5.51 4.81
C SER A 31 -16.01 5.16 4.32
N ALA A 32 -16.82 6.16 3.98
CA ALA A 32 -18.18 6.02 3.48
C ALA A 32 -18.25 5.95 1.95
N LEU A 33 -17.13 6.12 1.23
CA LEU A 33 -17.10 5.97 -0.23
C LEU A 33 -17.42 4.52 -0.61
N GLU A 34 -18.29 4.36 -1.60
CA GLU A 34 -18.57 3.05 -2.17
C GLU A 34 -17.37 2.53 -2.97
N THR A 35 -17.24 1.21 -3.12
CA THR A 35 -16.11 0.61 -3.84
C THR A 35 -16.07 1.03 -5.32
N THR A 36 -17.23 1.22 -5.93
CA THR A 36 -17.37 1.73 -7.31
C THR A 36 -16.86 3.16 -7.44
N ASP A 37 -17.05 3.98 -6.41
CA ASP A 37 -16.57 5.35 -6.40
C ASP A 37 -15.06 5.42 -6.19
N VAL A 38 -14.53 4.57 -5.30
CA VAL A 38 -13.09 4.44 -5.08
C VAL A 38 -12.37 3.95 -6.34
N ALA A 39 -12.92 2.94 -7.03
CA ALA A 39 -12.38 2.44 -8.30
C ALA A 39 -12.45 3.49 -9.43
N ALA A 40 -13.38 4.43 -9.33
CA ALA A 40 -13.53 5.47 -10.34
C ALA A 40 -12.66 6.71 -10.08
N LEU A 41 -12.09 6.87 -8.88
CA LEU A 41 -11.19 7.99 -8.59
C LEU A 41 -10.07 8.03 -9.64
N SER A 42 -9.81 9.21 -10.17
CA SER A 42 -8.65 9.41 -11.02
C SER A 42 -7.35 9.26 -10.21
N THR A 43 -6.27 8.84 -10.87
CA THR A 43 -4.90 8.83 -10.32
C THR A 43 -4.54 10.11 -9.58
N THR A 44 -4.95 11.28 -10.10
CA THR A 44 -4.68 12.59 -9.48
C THR A 44 -5.47 12.80 -8.19
N GLN A 45 -6.69 12.29 -8.10
CA GLN A 45 -7.49 12.31 -6.87
C GLN A 45 -6.92 11.33 -5.82
N VAL A 46 -6.52 10.13 -6.23
CA VAL A 46 -5.90 9.14 -5.33
C VAL A 46 -4.58 9.66 -4.76
N ALA A 47 -3.72 10.24 -5.60
CA ALA A 47 -2.47 10.85 -5.16
C ALA A 47 -2.66 12.00 -4.16
N ALA A 48 -3.82 12.67 -4.21
CA ALA A 48 -4.16 13.78 -3.32
C ALA A 48 -4.70 13.36 -1.94
N LEU A 49 -4.99 12.06 -1.72
CA LEU A 49 -5.41 11.57 -0.42
C LEU A 49 -4.34 11.85 0.63
N THR A 50 -4.71 12.43 1.75
CA THR A 50 -3.78 12.61 2.88
C THR A 50 -3.44 11.24 3.51
N THR A 51 -2.36 11.18 4.29
CA THR A 51 -2.00 9.98 5.07
C THR A 51 -3.13 9.58 6.02
N THR A 52 -3.76 10.54 6.67
CA THR A 52 -4.90 10.32 7.58
C THR A 52 -6.10 9.73 6.85
N GLN A 53 -6.42 10.21 5.64
CA GLN A 53 -7.48 9.63 4.81
C GLN A 53 -7.11 8.23 4.30
N THR A 54 -5.86 8.03 3.88
CA THR A 54 -5.36 6.72 3.42
C THR A 54 -5.47 5.67 4.52
N GLY A 55 -5.12 6.02 5.76
CA GLY A 55 -5.30 5.15 6.93
C GLY A 55 -6.75 4.86 7.31
N ALA A 56 -7.70 5.70 6.85
CA ALA A 56 -9.13 5.54 7.08
C ALA A 56 -9.87 4.73 6.00
N LEU A 57 -9.18 4.35 4.92
CA LEU A 57 -9.75 3.47 3.90
C LEU A 57 -10.14 2.13 4.53
N THR A 58 -11.30 1.61 4.14
CA THR A 58 -11.69 0.25 4.49
C THR A 58 -10.90 -0.75 3.66
N THR A 59 -10.78 -2.00 4.14
CA THR A 59 -10.15 -3.09 3.36
C THR A 59 -10.85 -3.29 2.02
N THR A 60 -12.18 -3.19 1.99
CA THR A 60 -12.98 -3.32 0.77
C THR A 60 -12.69 -2.19 -0.22
N ALA A 61 -12.63 -0.94 0.25
CA ALA A 61 -12.26 0.20 -0.59
C ALA A 61 -10.83 0.07 -1.12
N LEU A 62 -9.88 -0.34 -0.27
CA LEU A 62 -8.50 -0.56 -0.68
C LEU A 62 -8.37 -1.65 -1.77
N GLY A 63 -9.18 -2.71 -1.69
CA GLY A 63 -9.25 -3.75 -2.72
C GLY A 63 -9.79 -3.25 -4.06
N ALA A 64 -10.51 -2.13 -4.08
CA ALA A 64 -11.02 -1.49 -5.29
C ALA A 64 -10.03 -0.50 -5.93
N ILE A 65 -8.93 -0.15 -5.24
CA ILE A 65 -7.90 0.74 -5.81
C ILE A 65 -7.13 0.00 -6.91
N GLU A 66 -7.10 0.60 -8.10
CA GLU A 66 -6.40 0.06 -9.25
C GLU A 66 -4.89 0.11 -9.05
N THR A 67 -4.15 -0.80 -9.69
CA THR A 67 -2.69 -0.86 -9.59
C THR A 67 -1.99 0.40 -10.07
N THR A 68 -2.59 1.09 -11.06
CA THR A 68 -2.12 2.39 -11.58
C THR A 68 -2.24 3.51 -10.55
N ASP A 69 -3.29 3.48 -9.73
CA ASP A 69 -3.51 4.44 -8.66
C ASP A 69 -2.62 4.14 -7.46
N LEU A 70 -2.38 2.86 -7.17
CA LEU A 70 -1.42 2.45 -6.15
C LEU A 70 -0.01 2.95 -6.47
N ALA A 71 0.40 2.94 -7.74
CA ALA A 71 1.73 3.36 -8.17
C ALA A 71 2.00 4.86 -7.97
N VAL A 72 0.95 5.70 -7.86
CA VAL A 72 1.10 7.15 -7.61
C VAL A 72 1.09 7.52 -6.13
N LEU A 73 0.78 6.58 -5.22
CA LEU A 73 0.87 6.81 -3.79
C LEU A 73 2.34 6.96 -3.35
N THR A 74 2.58 7.79 -2.34
CA THR A 74 3.87 7.89 -1.68
C THR A 74 4.06 6.72 -0.69
N ALA A 75 5.32 6.39 -0.40
CA ALA A 75 5.62 5.44 0.67
C ALA A 75 5.02 5.85 2.02
N THR A 76 4.93 7.16 2.30
CA THR A 76 4.31 7.68 3.53
C THR A 76 2.81 7.43 3.58
N GLN A 77 2.08 7.58 2.46
CA GLN A 77 0.67 7.21 2.39
C GLN A 77 0.48 5.69 2.58
N ILE A 78 1.32 4.86 1.96
CA ILE A 78 1.26 3.40 2.12
C ILE A 78 1.55 3.00 3.58
N ASN A 79 2.55 3.62 4.21
CA ASN A 79 2.87 3.39 5.63
C ASN A 79 1.78 3.90 6.59
N ALA A 80 0.85 4.74 6.12
CA ALA A 80 -0.30 5.18 6.91
C ALA A 80 -1.45 4.16 6.91
N LEU A 81 -1.41 3.14 6.06
CA LEU A 81 -2.35 2.02 6.10
C LEU A 81 -2.27 1.31 7.45
N SER A 82 -3.42 0.86 7.95
CA SER A 82 -3.45 -0.08 9.06
C SER A 82 -2.75 -1.40 8.67
N THR A 83 -2.24 -2.14 9.64
CA THR A 83 -1.64 -3.47 9.38
C THR A 83 -2.67 -4.44 8.79
N THR A 84 -3.94 -4.33 9.18
CA THR A 84 -5.04 -5.09 8.57
C THR A 84 -5.20 -4.76 7.09
N ASN A 85 -5.12 -3.48 6.71
CA ASN A 85 -5.19 -3.05 5.31
C ASN A 85 -3.97 -3.51 4.52
N ALA A 86 -2.77 -3.38 5.08
CA ALA A 86 -1.54 -3.87 4.44
C ALA A 86 -1.60 -5.39 4.20
N ALA A 87 -2.10 -6.16 5.17
CA ALA A 87 -2.31 -7.60 5.04
C ALA A 87 -3.37 -7.99 4.00
N ALA A 88 -4.33 -7.09 3.73
CA ALA A 88 -5.41 -7.30 2.77
C ALA A 88 -5.04 -6.93 1.32
N LEU A 89 -3.86 -6.34 1.09
CA LEU A 89 -3.39 -6.04 -0.26
C LEU A 89 -3.26 -7.33 -1.09
N SER A 90 -3.82 -7.32 -2.28
CA SER A 90 -3.65 -8.44 -3.22
C SER A 90 -2.19 -8.54 -3.69
N THR A 91 -1.80 -9.72 -4.19
CA THR A 91 -0.47 -9.91 -4.80
C THR A 91 -0.26 -8.99 -6.00
N ALA A 92 -1.30 -8.75 -6.81
CA ALA A 92 -1.24 -7.82 -7.93
C ALA A 92 -0.99 -6.38 -7.49
N GLN A 93 -1.63 -5.94 -6.40
CA GLN A 93 -1.41 -4.62 -5.81
C GLN A 93 0.01 -4.47 -5.24
N VAL A 94 0.53 -5.48 -4.56
CA VAL A 94 1.91 -5.46 -4.05
C VAL A 94 2.93 -5.50 -5.19
N ALA A 95 2.71 -6.29 -6.23
CA ALA A 95 3.55 -6.33 -7.41
C ALA A 95 3.55 -5.01 -8.20
N ALA A 96 2.49 -4.21 -8.09
CA ALA A 96 2.40 -2.88 -8.71
C ALA A 96 3.16 -1.78 -7.96
N LEU A 97 3.63 -2.04 -6.73
CA LEU A 97 4.43 -1.06 -6.00
C LEU A 97 5.76 -0.81 -6.71
N THR A 98 6.11 0.45 -6.88
CA THR A 98 7.42 0.85 -7.40
C THR A 98 8.52 0.50 -6.41
N THR A 99 9.76 0.37 -6.90
CA THR A 99 10.94 0.16 -6.04
C THR A 99 11.14 1.28 -5.03
N THR A 100 10.79 2.52 -5.37
CA THR A 100 10.83 3.67 -4.46
C THR A 100 9.82 3.52 -3.33
N GLN A 101 8.59 3.06 -3.63
CA GLN A 101 7.60 2.77 -2.59
C GLN A 101 8.07 1.64 -1.69
N VAL A 102 8.58 0.54 -2.26
CA VAL A 102 9.10 -0.62 -1.51
C VAL A 102 10.25 -0.21 -0.60
N ALA A 103 11.26 0.51 -1.09
CA ALA A 103 12.38 0.99 -0.29
C ALA A 103 11.96 1.96 0.83
N GLY A 104 10.82 2.63 0.67
CA GLY A 104 10.25 3.54 1.67
C GLY A 104 9.30 2.88 2.68
N LEU A 105 8.97 1.59 2.54
CA LEU A 105 8.08 0.92 3.48
C LEU A 105 8.71 0.80 4.88
N SER A 106 7.92 1.05 5.90
CA SER A 106 8.31 0.75 7.27
C SER A 106 8.40 -0.76 7.48
N THR A 107 9.20 -1.20 8.44
CA THR A 107 9.26 -2.62 8.82
C THR A 107 7.91 -3.12 9.35
N THR A 108 7.13 -2.27 10.03
CA THR A 108 5.77 -2.59 10.47
C THR A 108 4.84 -2.91 9.30
N THR A 109 4.85 -2.07 8.25
CA THR A 109 4.01 -2.27 7.06
C THR A 109 4.49 -3.49 6.28
N LEU A 110 5.80 -3.67 6.11
CA LEU A 110 6.39 -4.83 5.45
C LEU A 110 6.04 -6.15 6.18
N ASN A 111 6.10 -6.15 7.51
CA ASN A 111 5.77 -7.31 8.33
C ASN A 111 4.25 -7.60 8.40
N ALA A 112 3.42 -6.61 8.06
CA ALA A 112 1.99 -6.80 7.93
C ALA A 112 1.59 -7.45 6.59
N LEU A 113 2.45 -7.41 5.57
CA LEU A 113 2.19 -8.12 4.30
C LEU A 113 2.14 -9.62 4.53
N SER A 114 1.21 -10.29 3.84
CA SER A 114 1.13 -11.75 3.89
C SER A 114 2.40 -12.39 3.33
N THR A 115 2.70 -13.64 3.72
CA THR A 115 3.82 -14.39 3.13
C THR A 115 3.67 -14.56 1.62
N THR A 116 2.44 -14.63 1.11
CA THR A 116 2.16 -14.69 -0.33
C THR A 116 2.48 -13.37 -1.03
N ASN A 117 2.24 -12.23 -0.39
CA ASN A 117 2.65 -10.94 -0.93
C ASN A 117 4.17 -10.79 -0.95
N VAL A 118 4.85 -11.22 0.12
CA VAL A 118 6.33 -11.16 0.20
C VAL A 118 6.96 -12.08 -0.84
N ALA A 119 6.43 -13.30 -1.02
CA ALA A 119 6.86 -14.22 -2.08
C ALA A 119 6.54 -13.68 -3.49
N GLY A 120 5.51 -12.87 -3.63
CA GLY A 120 5.09 -12.26 -4.89
C GLY A 120 5.81 -10.96 -5.25
N LEU A 121 6.79 -10.52 -4.46
CA LEU A 121 7.65 -9.40 -4.84
C LEU A 121 8.43 -9.78 -6.10
N SER A 122 8.52 -8.87 -7.06
CA SER A 122 9.46 -9.06 -8.16
C SER A 122 10.91 -8.99 -7.68
N THR A 123 11.82 -9.61 -8.41
CA THR A 123 13.27 -9.54 -8.12
C THR A 123 13.78 -8.10 -8.03
N THR A 124 13.24 -7.18 -8.83
CA THR A 124 13.58 -5.76 -8.79
C THR A 124 13.07 -5.07 -7.52
N GLN A 125 11.89 -5.44 -7.00
CA GLN A 125 11.38 -4.96 -5.72
C GLN A 125 12.15 -5.55 -4.54
N ALA A 126 12.48 -6.85 -4.59
CA ALA A 126 13.31 -7.50 -3.57
C ALA A 126 14.70 -6.84 -3.48
N ALA A 127 15.32 -6.51 -4.61
CA ALA A 127 16.58 -5.76 -4.67
C ALA A 127 16.47 -4.33 -4.11
N ALA A 128 15.26 -3.75 -4.06
CA ALA A 128 15.03 -2.41 -3.50
C ALA A 128 14.86 -2.41 -1.98
N LEU A 129 14.75 -3.58 -1.33
CA LEU A 129 14.70 -3.67 0.13
C LEU A 129 15.98 -3.13 0.74
N THR A 130 15.82 -2.25 1.72
CA THR A 130 16.94 -1.72 2.52
C THR A 130 17.42 -2.74 3.55
N SER A 131 18.65 -2.60 4.03
CA SER A 131 19.18 -3.49 5.09
C SER A 131 18.29 -3.51 6.34
N ALA A 132 17.70 -2.37 6.71
CA ALA A 132 16.80 -2.28 7.86
C ALA A 132 15.48 -3.06 7.64
N GLN A 133 14.97 -3.07 6.41
CA GLN A 133 13.80 -3.85 6.04
C GLN A 133 14.10 -5.34 5.98
N THR A 134 15.22 -5.74 5.38
CA THR A 134 15.65 -7.14 5.32
C THR A 134 15.81 -7.76 6.70
N VAL A 135 16.46 -7.04 7.63
CA VAL A 135 16.60 -7.45 9.05
C VAL A 135 15.27 -7.37 9.80
N GLY A 136 14.34 -6.54 9.32
CA GLY A 136 13.01 -6.44 9.92
C GLY A 136 12.08 -7.59 9.57
N LEU A 137 12.34 -8.33 8.48
CA LEU A 137 11.50 -9.44 8.03
C LEU A 137 11.47 -10.56 9.07
N THR A 138 10.29 -11.13 9.27
CA THR A 138 10.14 -12.29 10.15
C THR A 138 10.75 -13.56 9.54
N THR A 139 11.22 -14.49 10.37
CA THR A 139 11.62 -15.84 9.94
C THR A 139 10.60 -16.53 9.03
N THR A 140 9.31 -16.32 9.28
CA THR A 140 8.23 -16.90 8.47
C THR A 140 8.19 -16.28 7.07
N GLN A 141 8.34 -14.96 6.95
CA GLN A 141 8.41 -14.30 5.64
C GLN A 141 9.68 -14.68 4.89
N LEU A 142 10.84 -14.75 5.57
CA LEU A 142 12.10 -15.18 4.97
C LEU A 142 12.01 -16.59 4.37
N GLY A 143 11.27 -17.50 5.00
CA GLY A 143 11.06 -18.86 4.50
C GLY A 143 10.23 -18.95 3.21
N PHE A 144 9.55 -17.86 2.81
CA PHE A 144 8.72 -17.79 1.59
C PHE A 144 9.36 -16.95 0.47
N ILE A 145 10.49 -16.28 0.70
CA ILE A 145 11.20 -15.55 -0.34
C ILE A 145 11.85 -16.53 -1.32
N GLU A 146 11.68 -16.29 -2.62
CA GLU A 146 12.30 -17.12 -3.66
C GLU A 146 13.82 -16.98 -3.65
N THR A 147 14.54 -18.04 -4.00
CA THR A 147 16.02 -18.03 -3.96
C THR A 147 16.65 -17.01 -4.91
N THR A 148 15.98 -16.70 -6.03
CA THR A 148 16.38 -15.65 -6.99
C THR A 148 16.26 -14.26 -6.38
N ASP A 149 15.20 -14.03 -5.61
CA ASP A 149 14.97 -12.74 -4.95
C ASP A 149 15.89 -12.57 -3.74
N LEU A 150 16.15 -13.66 -3.01
CA LEU A 150 17.16 -13.69 -1.95
C LEU A 150 18.55 -13.34 -2.50
N ALA A 151 18.90 -13.82 -3.70
CA ALA A 151 20.15 -13.45 -4.36
C ALA A 151 20.20 -11.99 -4.84
N ALA A 152 19.04 -11.37 -5.07
CA ALA A 152 18.91 -9.98 -5.50
C ALA A 152 18.94 -9.00 -4.32
N ILE A 153 18.55 -9.43 -3.11
CA ILE A 153 18.77 -8.68 -1.88
C ILE A 153 20.29 -8.50 -1.67
N THR A 154 20.70 -7.27 -1.38
CA THR A 154 22.15 -6.95 -1.32
C THR A 154 22.89 -7.84 -0.32
N ALA A 155 24.11 -8.25 -0.67
CA ALA A 155 24.98 -9.02 0.24
C ALA A 155 25.18 -8.31 1.60
N THR A 156 25.19 -6.97 1.61
CA THR A 156 25.23 -6.16 2.83
C THR A 156 24.00 -6.35 3.71
N ALA A 157 22.80 -6.45 3.12
CA ALA A 157 21.57 -6.70 3.87
C ALA A 157 21.54 -8.12 4.45
N ILE A 158 22.00 -9.13 3.69
CA ILE A 158 22.08 -10.51 4.18
C ILE A 158 23.09 -10.63 5.34
N ASN A 159 24.25 -9.97 5.24
CA ASN A 159 25.26 -10.00 6.29
C ASN A 159 24.83 -9.27 7.58
N ALA A 160 23.71 -8.53 7.57
CA ALA A 160 23.16 -7.86 8.74
C ALA A 160 22.25 -8.79 9.58
N PHE A 161 21.96 -10.01 9.12
CA PHE A 161 21.19 -10.98 9.89
C PHE A 161 21.92 -11.43 11.17
N THR A 162 21.14 -11.65 12.22
CA THR A 162 21.53 -12.21 13.51
C THR A 162 20.68 -13.45 13.82
N THR A 163 21.03 -14.19 14.86
CA THR A 163 20.29 -15.39 15.30
C THR A 163 18.89 -15.10 15.86
N THR A 164 18.47 -13.83 15.91
CA THR A 164 17.17 -13.39 16.46
C THR A 164 16.28 -12.72 15.42
N ASN A 165 16.66 -12.74 14.14
CA ASN A 165 15.74 -12.39 13.05
C ASN A 165 14.71 -13.50 12.88
#